data_AF-A0A2D8YV98-F1
#
_entry.id   AF-A0A2D8YV98-F1
#
_cell.length_a   1.000
_cell.length_b   1.000
_cell.length_c   1.000
_cell.angle_alpha   90.00
_cell.angle_beta   90.00
_cell.angle_gamma   90.00
#
_symmetry.space_group_name_H-M   'P 1'
#
loop_
_entity.id
_entity.type
_entity.pdbx_description
1 polymer ?
#
loop_
_entity_poly.entity_id
_entity_poly.type
_entity_poly.pdbx_seq_one_letter_code
_entity_poly.pdbx_strand_id
1 'polypeptide(L)'
;MSPLKGLNDVRFHDLRHTFASRLVQQGVSLYEVMHLTGHKSVSMVQRYAHLAPDFQEEAIAALEAFGTNWAHSPDVRLAKTG
;
A
#
# COMPACT_ATOMS: atom_id res chain seq x y z
N MET A 1 11.48 -45.93 13.40
CA MET A 1 10.30 -45.18 12.93
C MET A 1 10.37 -43.79 13.54
N SER A 2 11.04 -42.85 12.87
CA SER A 2 11.21 -41.48 13.40
C SER A 2 9.89 -40.71 13.25
N PRO A 3 9.36 -40.07 14.31
CA PRO A 3 8.13 -39.30 14.20
C PRO A 3 8.40 -38.08 13.33
N LEU A 4 7.55 -37.89 12.31
CA LEU A 4 7.60 -36.80 11.36
C LEU A 4 7.44 -35.45 12.08
N LYS A 5 8.57 -34.87 12.45
CA LYS A 5 8.69 -33.49 12.91
C LYS A 5 8.64 -32.58 11.68
N GLY A 6 7.49 -31.99 11.34
CA GLY A 6 7.53 -31.01 10.23
C GLY A 6 6.23 -30.48 9.60
N LEU A 7 5.06 -30.54 10.23
CA LEU A 7 3.80 -30.12 9.57
C LEU A 7 3.02 -28.99 10.26
N ASN A 8 3.47 -28.47 11.40
CA ASN A 8 2.67 -27.52 12.19
C ASN A 8 2.93 -26.03 11.89
N ASP A 9 3.94 -25.70 11.07
CA ASP A 9 4.25 -24.30 10.72
C ASP A 9 3.88 -23.93 9.26
N VAL A 10 3.72 -24.92 8.39
CA VAL A 10 3.64 -24.76 6.92
C VAL A 10 2.20 -24.57 6.41
N ARG A 11 1.32 -23.92 7.18
CA ARG A 11 -0.08 -23.72 6.76
C ARG A 11 -0.57 -22.31 6.99
N PHE A 12 -0.51 -21.81 8.22
CA PHE A 12 -1.01 -20.48 8.54
C PHE A 12 -0.06 -19.35 8.12
N HIS A 13 1.26 -19.60 8.18
CA HIS A 13 2.26 -18.63 7.77
C HIS A 13 2.24 -18.41 6.25
N ASP A 14 2.15 -19.48 5.46
CA ASP A 14 2.08 -19.42 4.00
C ASP A 14 0.75 -18.81 3.49
N LEU A 15 -0.35 -19.08 4.19
CA LEU A 15 -1.63 -18.40 3.94
C LEU A 15 -1.52 -16.90 4.21
N ARG A 16 -0.89 -16.50 5.31
CA ARG A 16 -0.65 -15.09 5.64
C ARG A 16 0.24 -14.41 4.60
N HIS A 17 1.26 -15.11 4.11
CA HIS A 17 2.10 -14.65 3.00
C HIS A 17 1.30 -14.46 1.71
N THR A 18 0.52 -15.46 1.33
CA THR A 18 -0.30 -15.43 0.11
C THR A 18 -1.35 -14.31 0.18
N PHE A 19 -1.98 -14.15 1.35
CA PHE A 19 -2.95 -13.09 1.60
C PHE A 19 -2.32 -11.70 1.49
N ALA A 20 -1.18 -11.46 2.14
CA ALA A 20 -0.47 -10.19 2.06
C ALA A 20 -0.03 -9.86 0.62
N SER A 21 0.57 -10.83 -0.09
CA SER A 21 0.99 -10.65 -1.49
C SER A 21 -0.19 -10.29 -2.40
N ARG A 22 -1.34 -10.97 -2.24
CA ARG A 22 -2.53 -10.67 -3.04
C ARG A 22 -3.09 -9.29 -2.78
N LEU A 23 -3.17 -8.86 -1.50
CA LEU A 23 -3.67 -7.53 -1.18
C LEU A 23 -2.79 -6.43 -1.77
N VAL A 24 -1.47 -6.58 -1.67
CA VAL A 24 -0.55 -5.59 -2.24
C VAL A 24 -0.66 -5.54 -3.76
N GLN A 25 -0.80 -6.70 -4.43
CA GLN A 25 -1.06 -6.75 -5.88
C GLN A 25 -2.37 -6.08 -6.30
N GLN A 26 -3.39 -6.09 -5.43
CA GLN A 26 -4.66 -5.40 -5.67
C GLN A 26 -4.59 -3.89 -5.37
N GLY A 27 -3.42 -3.37 -4.99
CA GLY A 27 -3.25 -1.94 -4.72
C GLY A 27 -3.53 -1.51 -3.29
N VAL A 28 -3.77 -2.45 -2.37
CA VAL A 28 -4.00 -2.12 -0.96
C VAL A 28 -2.71 -1.61 -0.33
N SER A 29 -2.79 -0.54 0.45
CA SER A 29 -1.61 0.08 1.06
C SER A 29 -0.92 -0.88 2.04
N LEU A 30 0.41 -0.79 2.14
CA LEU A 30 1.17 -1.61 3.09
C LEU A 30 0.71 -1.41 4.54
N TYR A 31 0.21 -0.21 4.88
CA TYR A 31 -0.32 0.08 6.20
C TYR A 31 -1.60 -0.72 6.48
N GLU A 32 -2.53 -0.77 5.53
CA GLU A 32 -3.74 -1.57 5.64
C GLU A 32 -3.42 -3.07 5.66
N VAL A 33 -2.51 -3.53 4.80
CA VAL A 33 -2.05 -4.93 4.80
C VAL A 33 -1.42 -5.30 6.14
N MET A 34 -0.62 -4.42 6.75
CA MET A 34 -0.07 -4.61 8.11
C MET A 34 -1.19 -4.78 9.13
N HIS A 35 -2.22 -3.94 9.10
CA HIS A 35 -3.35 -3.99 10.02
C HIS A 35 -4.16 -5.28 9.85
N LEU A 36 -4.47 -5.65 8.61
CA LEU A 36 -5.25 -6.85 8.26
C LEU A 36 -4.51 -8.15 8.59
N THR A 37 -3.19 -8.15 8.47
CA THR A 37 -2.35 -9.29 8.86
C THR A 37 -2.00 -9.27 10.35
N GLY A 38 -2.28 -8.20 11.09
CA GLY A 38 -1.92 -8.08 12.51
C GLY A 38 -0.42 -7.99 12.77
N HIS A 39 0.36 -7.50 11.80
CA HIS A 39 1.78 -7.21 12.01
C HIS A 39 1.93 -5.93 12.84
N LYS A 40 2.92 -5.90 13.74
CA LYS A 40 3.18 -4.73 14.61
C LYS A 40 4.00 -3.63 13.95
N SER A 41 4.60 -3.92 12.79
CA SER A 41 5.47 -2.98 12.09
C SER A 41 5.34 -3.15 10.59
N VAL A 42 5.40 -2.02 9.88
CA VAL A 42 5.41 -1.96 8.42
C VAL A 42 6.63 -2.69 7.85
N SER A 43 7.75 -2.75 8.60
CA SER A 43 8.95 -3.50 8.19
C SER A 43 8.68 -5.00 7.95
N MET A 44 7.67 -5.58 8.61
CA MET A 44 7.30 -6.99 8.40
C MET A 44 6.59 -7.22 7.06
N VAL A 45 5.90 -6.19 6.54
CA VAL A 45 5.17 -6.25 5.26
C VAL A 45 5.93 -5.57 4.11
N GLN A 46 7.02 -4.85 4.37
CA GLN A 46 7.87 -4.24 3.35
C GLN A 46 8.36 -5.24 2.30
N ARG A 47 8.51 -6.52 2.67
CA ARG A 47 8.87 -7.57 1.71
C ARG A 47 7.88 -7.73 0.55
N TYR A 48 6.64 -7.24 0.67
CA TYR A 48 5.64 -7.27 -0.39
C TYR A 48 5.54 -5.96 -1.17
N ALA A 49 6.23 -4.89 -0.76
CA ALA A 49 6.11 -3.57 -1.37
C ALA A 49 6.33 -3.58 -2.89
N HIS A 50 7.23 -4.45 -3.37
CA HIS A 50 7.54 -4.61 -4.79
C HIS A 50 6.40 -5.22 -5.63
N LEU A 51 5.37 -5.80 -4.99
CA LEU A 51 4.18 -6.30 -5.68
C LEU A 51 3.13 -5.21 -5.90
N ALA A 52 3.33 -4.02 -5.34
CA ALA A 52 2.37 -2.94 -5.47
C ALA A 52 2.28 -2.53 -6.96
N PRO A 53 1.07 -2.23 -7.46
CA PRO A 53 0.91 -1.58 -8.75
C PRO A 53 1.72 -0.29 -8.80
N ASP A 54 2.22 0.05 -9.98
CA ASP A 54 2.92 1.31 -10.18
C ASP A 54 1.88 2.45 -10.24
N PHE A 55 1.73 3.17 -9.12
CA PHE A 55 0.75 4.26 -8.97
C PHE A 55 1.34 5.63 -9.32
N GLN A 56 2.54 5.68 -9.90
CA GLN A 56 3.25 6.94 -10.14
C GLN A 56 2.45 7.88 -11.04
N GLU A 57 1.91 7.39 -12.15
CA GLU A 57 1.13 8.20 -13.09
C GLU A 57 -0.16 8.74 -12.45
N GLU A 58 -0.87 7.90 -11.71
CA GLU A 58 -2.11 8.27 -11.01
C GLU A 58 -1.85 9.29 -9.89
N ALA A 59 -0.74 9.13 -9.15
CA ALA A 59 -0.32 10.08 -8.13
C ALA A 59 0.06 11.45 -8.72
N ILE A 60 0.77 11.46 -9.86
CA ILE A 60 1.10 12.70 -10.57
C ILE A 60 -0.17 13.36 -11.10
N ALA A 61 -1.07 12.59 -11.72
CA ALA A 61 -2.35 13.11 -12.21
C ALA A 61 -3.21 13.71 -11.09
N ALA A 62 -3.23 13.09 -9.90
CA ALA A 62 -3.93 13.64 -8.73
C ALA A 62 -3.35 14.99 -8.28
N LEU A 63 -2.02 15.16 -8.33
CA LEU A 63 -1.35 16.42 -8.00
C LEU A 63 -1.65 17.52 -9.03
N GLU A 64 -1.64 17.20 -10.32
CA GLU A 64 -2.00 18.15 -11.39
C GLU A 64 -3.45 18.62 -11.30
N ALA A 65 -4.37 17.69 -11.02
CA ALA A 65 -5.79 17.99 -10.82
C ALA A 65 -6.00 18.94 -9.62
N PHE A 66 -5.28 18.69 -8.52
CA PHE A 66 -5.29 19.58 -7.35
C PHE A 66 -4.81 21.00 -7.69
N GLY A 67 -3.68 21.12 -8.40
CA GLY A 67 -3.13 22.42 -8.82
C GLY A 67 -4.06 23.22 -9.73
N THR A 68 -4.75 22.54 -10.65
CA THR A 68 -5.74 23.16 -11.55
C THR A 68 -6.94 23.71 -10.77
N ASN A 69 -7.45 22.94 -9.81
CA ASN A 69 -8.59 23.35 -9.00
C ASN A 69 -8.22 24.53 -8.09
N TRP A 70 -7.02 24.50 -7.49
CA TRP A 70 -6.47 25.60 -6.69
C TRP A 70 -6.31 26.90 -7.50
N ALA A 71 -5.83 26.81 -8.74
CA ALA A 71 -5.67 27.98 -9.61
C ALA A 71 -7.02 28.61 -10.01
N HIS A 72 -8.12 27.86 -9.95
CA HIS A 72 -9.45 28.36 -10.28
C HIS A 72 -10.19 28.99 -9.08
N SER A 73 -9.66 28.86 -7.85
CA SER A 73 -10.24 29.45 -6.63
C SER A 73 -10.28 30.98 -6.71
N PRO A 74 -11.42 31.63 -6.39
CA PRO A 74 -11.56 33.09 -6.48
C PRO A 74 -10.59 33.85 -5.57
N ASP A 75 -10.27 33.31 -4.40
CA ASP A 75 -9.37 33.93 -3.42
C ASP A 75 -7.90 33.99 -3.89
N VAL A 76 -7.47 33.05 -4.73
CA VAL A 76 -6.08 32.96 -5.23
C VAL A 76 -5.78 34.00 -6.31
N ARG A 77 -6.82 34.46 -7.04
CA ARG A 77 -6.67 35.48 -8.09
C ARG A 77 -6.36 36.87 -7.52
N LEU A 78 -6.78 37.15 -6.30
CA LEU A 78 -6.58 38.45 -5.64
C LEU A 78 -5.16 38.64 -5.08
N ALA A 79 -4.41 37.56 -4.86
CA ALA A 79 -3.06 37.61 -4.30
C ALA A 79 -1.95 37.93 -5.34
N LYS A 80 -2.28 38.03 -6.63
CA LYS A 80 -1.28 38.16 -7.73
C LYS A 80 -1.28 39.53 -8.43
N THR A 81 -1.99 40.52 -7.89
CA THR A 81 -2.16 41.85 -8.52
C THR A 81 -1.46 42.99 -7.74
N GLY A 82 -0.43 42.68 -6.95
CA GLY A 82 0.36 43.67 -6.20
C GLY A 82 1.82 43.67 -6.61
#